data_AF-A0A4Q2Z9Z2-F1
#
_entry.id   AF-A0A4Q2Z9Z2-F1
#
_cell.length_a   1.000
_cell.length_b   1.000
_cell.length_c   1.000
_cell.angle_alpha   90.00
_cell.angle_beta   90.00
_cell.angle_gamma   90.00
#
_symmetry.space_group_name_H-M   'P 1'
#
loop_
_entity.id
_entity.type
_entity.pdbx_description
1 polymer ?
#
loop_
_entity_poly.entity_id
_entity_poly.type
_entity_poly.pdbx_seq_one_letter_code
_entity_poly.pdbx_strand_id
1 'polypeptide(L)'
;MARLMHGSGVFAPKIDRPYFDAWLRRTGRQFAVSGRLTETAMALAASEGGTVEEWRARLRVLMEGNEIPSLDLLMRIDMLLAGPSRDRSAEDQQGSLF
;
A
#
# COMPACT_ATOMS: atom_id res chain seq x y z
N MET A 1 17.25 12.66 33.61
CA MET A 1 16.49 11.65 32.86
C MET A 1 15.39 12.36 32.07
N ALA A 2 15.71 12.97 30.92
CA ALA A 2 14.73 13.61 30.05
C ALA A 2 14.90 13.05 28.64
N ARG A 3 13.97 12.19 28.22
CA ARG A 3 13.92 11.61 26.87
C ARG A 3 13.38 12.69 25.95
N LEU A 4 14.28 13.29 25.16
CA LEU A 4 13.93 14.23 24.10
C LEU A 4 13.03 13.54 23.07
N MET A 5 11.94 14.25 22.79
CA MET A 5 10.92 14.00 21.78
C MET A 5 11.57 13.62 20.46
N HIS A 6 11.24 12.43 19.90
CA HIS A 6 11.55 12.12 18.51
C HIS A 6 10.61 12.95 17.62
N GLY A 7 11.07 14.14 17.27
CA GLY A 7 10.58 14.85 16.10
C GLY A 7 11.11 14.16 14.84
N SER A 8 10.49 13.04 14.46
CA SER A 8 10.69 12.45 13.13
C SER A 8 9.82 13.20 12.11
N GLY A 9 10.06 14.50 11.98
CA GLY A 9 9.60 15.28 10.84
C GLY A 9 10.47 14.92 9.64
N VAL A 10 10.31 13.69 9.13
CA VAL A 10 10.96 13.25 7.91
C VAL A 10 10.36 14.11 6.80
N PHE A 11 11.20 14.90 6.12
CA PHE A 11 10.82 15.71 4.98
C PHE A 11 10.29 14.80 3.86
N ALA A 12 9.04 14.38 3.96
CA ALA A 12 8.35 13.76 2.84
C ALA A 12 8.14 14.88 1.82
N PRO A 13 8.61 14.74 0.56
CA PRO A 13 8.21 15.64 -0.49
C PRO A 13 6.69 15.63 -0.52
N LYS A 14 6.06 16.76 -0.21
CA LYS A 14 4.61 16.90 -0.30
C LYS A 14 4.26 16.56 -1.74
N ILE A 15 3.53 15.46 -1.93
CA ILE A 15 3.08 15.06 -3.24
C ILE A 15 2.20 16.18 -3.79
N ASP A 16 2.52 16.63 -5.00
CA ASP A 16 1.69 17.59 -5.70
C ASP A 16 0.30 17.00 -5.94
N ARG A 17 -0.75 17.78 -5.65
CA ARG A 17 -2.15 17.36 -5.81
C ARG A 17 -2.46 16.77 -7.20
N PRO A 18 -1.96 17.32 -8.32
CA PRO A 18 -2.16 16.73 -9.64
C PRO A 18 -1.59 15.31 -9.79
N TYR A 19 -0.44 15.02 -9.19
CA TYR A 19 0.14 13.68 -9.22
C TYR A 19 -0.71 12.70 -8.42
N PHE A 20 -1.12 13.13 -7.22
CA PHE A 20 -2.00 12.32 -6.37
C PHE A 20 -3.33 12.01 -7.06
N ASP A 21 -3.97 12.99 -7.71
CA ASP A 21 -5.24 12.78 -8.41
C ASP A 21 -5.07 11.80 -9.60
N ALA A 22 -3.96 11.88 -10.33
CA ALA A 22 -3.65 10.95 -11.41
C ALA A 22 -3.43 9.53 -10.88
N TRP A 23 -2.67 9.39 -9.79
CA TRP A 23 -2.45 8.14 -9.10
C TRP A 23 -3.76 7.53 -8.60
N LEU A 24 -4.61 8.33 -7.95
CA LEU A 24 -5.90 7.93 -7.40
C LEU A 24 -6.83 7.34 -8.48
N ARG A 25 -6.90 7.98 -9.66
CA ARG A 25 -7.70 7.48 -10.80
C ARG A 25 -7.24 6.13 -11.31
N ARG A 26 -5.93 5.88 -11.32
CA ARG A 26 -5.34 4.60 -11.77
C ARG A 26 -5.55 3.52 -10.71
N THR A 27 -5.15 3.82 -9.48
CA THR A 27 -5.12 2.88 -8.36
C THR A 27 -6.52 2.54 -7.85
N GLY A 28 -7.45 3.50 -7.85
CA GLY A 28 -8.85 3.27 -7.48
C GLY A 28 -9.52 2.19 -8.34
N ARG A 29 -9.18 2.09 -9.63
CA ARG A 29 -9.67 1.02 -10.52
C ARG A 29 -9.12 -0.35 -10.13
N GLN A 30 -7.89 -0.43 -9.63
CA GLN A 30 -7.29 -1.68 -9.17
C GLN A 30 -7.92 -2.15 -7.85
N PHE A 31 -8.27 -1.21 -6.97
CA PHE A 31 -8.98 -1.52 -5.72
C PHE A 31 -10.45 -1.88 -5.91
N ALA A 32 -11.07 -1.50 -7.04
CA ALA A 32 -12.42 -1.91 -7.39
C ALA A 32 -12.55 -3.42 -7.64
N VAL A 33 -11.43 -4.13 -7.85
CA VAL A 33 -11.40 -5.60 -7.91
C VAL A 33 -11.70 -6.16 -6.52
N SER A 34 -12.70 -7.03 -6.41
CA SER A 34 -13.12 -7.63 -5.15
C SER A 34 -11.93 -8.25 -4.40
N GLY A 35 -11.82 -8.00 -3.10
CA GLY A 35 -10.76 -8.59 -2.26
C GLY A 35 -9.45 -7.80 -2.26
N ARG A 36 -9.11 -7.09 -3.34
CA ARG A 36 -7.79 -6.43 -3.51
C ARG A 36 -7.47 -5.40 -2.43
N LEU A 37 -8.46 -4.59 -2.03
CA LEU A 37 -8.32 -3.63 -0.93
C LEU A 37 -7.98 -4.34 0.39
N THR A 38 -8.55 -5.51 0.62
CA THR A 38 -8.29 -6.33 1.82
C THR A 38 -6.89 -6.92 1.78
N GLU A 39 -6.48 -7.46 0.65
CA GLU A 39 -5.14 -8.03 0.46
C GLU A 39 -4.05 -6.98 0.67
N THR A 40 -4.22 -5.78 0.09
CA THR A 40 -3.29 -4.68 0.31
C THR A 40 -3.28 -4.23 1.76
N ALA A 41 -4.44 -4.17 2.44
CA ALA A 41 -4.48 -3.85 3.87
C ALA A 41 -3.77 -4.90 4.73
N MET A 42 -3.91 -6.19 4.41
CA MET A 42 -3.18 -7.27 5.09
C MET A 42 -1.67 -7.13 4.90
N ALA A 43 -1.23 -6.85 3.67
CA ALA A 43 0.19 -6.68 3.37
C ALA A 43 0.80 -5.44 4.05
N LEU A 44 0.05 -4.32 4.11
CA LEU A 44 0.48 -3.12 4.82
C LEU A 44 0.53 -3.34 6.34
N ALA A 45 -0.47 -4.03 6.92
CA ALA A 45 -0.44 -4.39 8.34
C ALA A 45 0.79 -5.25 8.68
N ALA A 46 1.13 -6.19 7.80
CA ALA A 46 2.29 -7.05 7.97
C ALA A 46 3.63 -6.30 7.87
N SER A 47 3.74 -5.26 7.02
CA SER A 47 5.01 -4.55 6.81
C SER A 47 5.20 -3.27 7.61
N GLU A 48 4.14 -2.49 7.82
CA GLU A 48 4.16 -1.20 8.49
C GLU A 48 3.63 -1.27 9.94
N GLY A 49 3.12 -2.44 10.35
CA GLY A 49 2.44 -2.63 11.63
C GLY A 49 1.00 -2.12 11.63
N GLY A 50 0.34 -2.19 12.79
CA GLY A 50 -1.09 -1.91 12.92
C GLY A 50 -1.96 -3.12 12.53
N THR A 51 -3.26 -2.89 12.48
CA THR A 51 -4.27 -3.92 12.17
C THR A 51 -4.78 -3.83 10.75
N VAL A 52 -5.32 -4.94 10.24
CA VAL A 52 -5.91 -5.00 8.89
C VAL A 52 -7.12 -4.06 8.79
N GLU A 53 -7.95 -3.96 9.82
CA GLU A 53 -9.07 -3.03 9.85
C GLU A 53 -8.64 -1.55 9.77
N GLU A 54 -7.60 -1.16 10.52
CA GLU A 54 -7.05 0.20 10.46
C GLU A 54 -6.56 0.54 9.05
N TRP A 55 -5.83 -0.38 8.42
CA TRP A 55 -5.36 -0.18 7.05
C TRP A 55 -6.50 -0.17 6.03
N ARG A 56 -7.53 -1.00 6.19
CA ARG A 56 -8.74 -0.94 5.34
C ARG A 56 -9.44 0.41 5.45
N ALA A 57 -9.58 0.94 6.66
CA ALA A 57 -10.20 2.25 6.88
C ALA A 57 -9.35 3.37 6.25
N ARG A 58 -8.04 3.36 6.48
CA ARG A 58 -7.10 4.34 5.88
C ARG A 58 -7.11 4.28 4.36
N LEU A 59 -7.07 3.09 3.76
CA LEU A 59 -7.13 2.93 2.31
C LEU A 59 -8.46 3.46 1.73
N ARG A 60 -9.58 3.32 2.44
CA ARG A 60 -10.86 3.92 2.00
C ARG A 60 -10.81 5.45 2.01
N VAL A 61 -10.36 6.05 3.11
CA VAL A 61 -10.19 7.52 3.22
C VAL A 61 -9.22 8.04 2.15
N LEU A 62 -8.15 7.28 1.89
CA LEU A 62 -7.21 7.56 0.81
C LEU A 62 -7.89 7.53 -0.57
N MET A 63 -8.74 6.53 -0.82
CA MET A 63 -9.50 6.39 -2.07
C MET A 63 -10.55 7.49 -2.27
N GLU A 64 -11.03 8.10 -1.19
CA GLU A 64 -11.89 9.29 -1.24
C GLU A 64 -11.12 10.56 -1.62
N GLY A 65 -9.78 10.51 -1.62
CA GLY A 65 -8.93 11.67 -1.95
C GLY A 65 -8.94 12.76 -0.86
N ASN A 66 -9.43 12.42 0.33
CA ASN A 66 -9.56 13.30 1.49
C ASN A 66 -8.19 13.60 2.14
N GLU A 67 -7.25 12.66 2.06
CA GLU A 67 -5.91 12.80 2.62
C GLU A 67 -4.85 12.48 1.55
N ILE A 68 -3.81 13.32 1.47
CA ILE A 68 -2.63 13.05 0.63
C ILE A 68 -1.61 12.33 1.51
N PRO A 69 -1.32 11.04 1.25
CA PRO A 69 -0.36 10.27 2.04
C PRO A 69 1.08 10.72 1.72
N SER A 70 2.06 10.13 2.39
CA SER A 70 3.48 10.30 2.01
C SER A 70 3.80 9.60 0.68
N LEU A 71 4.84 10.07 0.00
CA LEU A 71 5.32 9.46 -1.24
C LEU A 71 5.75 8.00 -1.03
N ASP A 72 6.45 7.72 0.07
CA ASP A 72 6.83 6.36 0.44
C ASP A 72 5.61 5.43 0.54
N LEU A 73 4.52 5.90 1.15
CA LEU A 73 3.30 5.11 1.28
C LEU A 73 2.63 4.88 -0.09
N LEU A 74 2.59 5.89 -0.98
CA LEU A 74 2.09 5.69 -2.35
C LEU A 74 2.92 4.66 -3.11
N MET A 75 4.25 4.77 -3.06
CA MET A 75 5.16 3.83 -3.72
C MET A 75 4.98 2.42 -3.15
N ARG A 76 4.78 2.29 -1.84
CA ARG A 76 4.53 0.99 -1.19
C ARG A 76 3.24 0.35 -1.68
N ILE A 77 2.15 1.13 -1.75
CA ILE A 77 0.88 0.66 -2.29
C ILE A 77 1.03 0.27 -3.76
N ASP A 78 1.74 1.06 -4.56
CA ASP A 78 2.02 0.72 -5.97
C ASP A 78 2.79 -0.59 -6.11
N MET A 79 3.80 -0.83 -5.28
CA MET A 79 4.54 -2.10 -5.27
C MET A 79 3.63 -3.29 -4.93
N LEU A 80 2.75 -3.14 -3.93
CA LEU A 80 1.78 -4.18 -3.58
C LEU A 80 0.76 -4.44 -4.69
N LEU A 81 0.33 -3.39 -5.38
CA LEU A 81 -0.63 -3.47 -6.48
C LEU A 81 -0.03 -3.93 -7.79
N ALA A 82 1.26 -3.71 -8.04
CA ALA A 82 1.97 -4.34 -9.14
C ALA A 82 1.97 -5.88 -9.01
N GLY A 83 1.64 -6.39 -7.82
CA GLY A 83 1.70 -7.79 -7.46
C GLY A 83 3.14 -8.17 -7.13
N PRO A 84 3.38 -9.42 -6.67
CA PRO A 84 4.73 -9.93 -6.69
C PRO A 84 5.25 -9.80 -8.12
N SER A 85 6.38 -9.11 -8.31
CA SER A 85 7.27 -9.44 -9.44
C SER A 85 7.30 -10.95 -9.44
N ARG A 86 6.78 -11.60 -10.50
CA ARG A 86 6.78 -13.05 -10.62
C ARG A 86 8.22 -13.52 -10.46
N ASP A 87 8.64 -13.78 -9.23
CA ASP A 87 9.73 -14.68 -8.96
C ASP A 87 9.11 -16.02 -9.30
N ARG A 88 9.50 -16.48 -10.49
CA ARG A 88 9.00 -17.60 -11.24
C ARG A 88 9.48 -18.90 -10.57
N SER A 89 9.25 -19.02 -9.26
CA SER A 89 9.89 -20.01 -8.40
C SER A 89 8.89 -20.80 -7.54
N ALA A 90 7.60 -20.78 -7.88
CA ALA A 90 6.57 -21.55 -7.18
C ALA A 90 5.62 -22.31 -8.13
N GLU A 91 6.09 -22.69 -9.33
CA GLU A 91 5.26 -23.44 -10.30
C GLU A 91 6.01 -24.64 -10.94
N ASP A 92 7.01 -25.21 -10.25
CA ASP A 92 7.74 -26.41 -10.73
C ASP A 92 7.79 -27.56 -9.69
N GLN A 93 6.78 -27.67 -8.82
CA GLN A 93 6.62 -28.85 -7.95
C GLN A 93 5.21 -29.44 -7.99
N GLN A 94 4.47 -29.22 -9.08
CA GLN A 94 3.17 -29.85 -9.29
C GLN A 94 3.06 -30.40 -10.71
N GLY A 95 3.75 -31.50 -10.97
CA GLY A 95 3.64 -32.17 -12.27
C GLY A 95 4.64 -33.29 -12.55
N SER A 96 4.67 -34.34 -11.73
CA SER A 96 4.85 -35.70 -12.27
C SER A 96 4.52 -36.74 -11.20
N LEU A 97 3.28 -37.21 -11.23
CA LEU A 97 2.83 -38.39 -10.51
C LEU A 97 2.01 -39.25 -11.49
N PHE A 98 2.63 -39.66 -12.59
CA PHE A 98 2.19 -40.78 -13.43
C PHE A 98 3.40 -41.39 -14.15
#